data_AF-A0A392SKL9-F1
#
_entry.id   AF-A0A392SKL9-F1
#
_cell.length_a   1.000
_cell.length_b   1.000
_cell.length_c   1.000
_cell.angle_alpha   90.00
_cell.angle_beta   90.00
_cell.angle_gamma   90.00
#
_symmetry.space_group_name_H-M   'P 1'
#
loop_
_entity.id
_entity.type
_entity.pdbx_description
1 polymer ?
#
loop_
_entity_poly.entity_id
_entity_poly.type
_entity_poly.pdbx_seq_one_letter_code
_entity_poly.pdbx_strand_id
1 'polypeptide(L)' 'MTFSPNIHHSIQQEFQAAMPIRVTENINKYLGMPTQIGRSKHQVFKFIMDRVWNKLKKWKEKKLSFAGK' A
#
# COMPACT_ATOMS: atom_id res chain seq x y z
N MET A 1 10.67 -6.52 -2.42
CA MET A 1 10.44 -7.90 -1.93
C MET A 1 10.96 -7.99 -0.50
N THR A 2 10.33 -8.78 0.37
CA THR A 2 10.76 -9.00 1.78
C THR A 2 11.20 -10.45 1.97
N PHE A 3 12.27 -10.68 2.73
CA PHE A 3 12.74 -12.02 3.12
C PHE A 3 12.18 -12.43 4.49
N SER A 4 12.10 -13.74 4.73
CA SER A 4 11.78 -14.26 6.08
C SER A 4 12.93 -13.92 7.05
N PRO A 5 12.64 -13.60 8.33
CA PRO A 5 13.66 -13.28 9.32
C PRO A 5 14.72 -14.37 9.52
N ASN A 6 14.40 -15.62 9.17
CA ASN A 6 15.26 -16.79 9.35
C ASN A 6 16.21 -17.05 8.17
N ILE A 7 16.26 -16.18 7.16
CA ILE A 7 17.11 -16.38 5.97
C ILE A 7 18.48 -15.74 6.20
N HIS A 8 19.54 -16.52 6.05
CA HIS A 8 20.92 -16.03 6.19
C HIS A 8 21.25 -14.98 5.12
N HIS A 9 22.00 -13.94 5.51
CA HIS A 9 22.28 -12.78 4.66
C HIS A 9 22.99 -13.15 3.36
N SER A 10 23.86 -14.15 3.37
CA SER A 10 24.57 -14.63 2.17
C SER A 10 23.61 -15.08 1.06
N ILE A 11 22.54 -15.79 1.42
CA ILE A 11 21.51 -16.26 0.49
C ILE A 11 20.67 -15.09 -0.04
N GLN A 12 20.39 -14.09 0.81
CA GLN A 12 19.67 -12.89 0.38
C GLN A 12 20.47 -12.11 -0.67
N GLN A 13 21.79 -12.00 -0.48
CA GLN A 13 22.68 -11.31 -1.42
C GLN A 13 22.82 -12.06 -2.75
N GLU A 14 22.98 -13.39 -2.71
CA GLU A 14 23.04 -14.22 -3.92
C GLU A 14 21.74 -14.11 -4.73
N PHE A 15 20.59 -14.21 -4.05
CA PHE A 15 19.29 -14.03 -4.68
C PHE A 15 19.11 -12.63 -5.28
N GLN A 16 19.55 -11.59 -4.56
CA GLN A 16 19.46 -10.21 -5.02
C GLN A 16 20.40 -9.91 -6.20
N ALA A 17 21.56 -10.56 -6.27
CA ALA A 17 22.48 -10.44 -7.40
C ALA A 17 21.91 -11.09 -8.67
N ALA A 18 21.16 -12.19 -8.52
CA ALA A 18 20.54 -12.90 -9.63
C ALA A 18 19.26 -12.24 -10.17
N MET A 19 18.56 -11.42 -9.36
CA MET A 19 17.30 -10.79 -9.76
C MET A 19 17.39 -9.27 -9.87
N PRO A 20 16.86 -8.65 -10.95
CA PRO A 20 16.77 -7.19 -11.08
C PRO A 20 15.60 -6.61 -10.27
N ILE A 21 15.37 -7.08 -9.04
CA ILE A 21 14.26 -6.68 -8.19
C ILE A 21 14.80 -6.01 -6.92
N ARG A 22 14.27 -4.83 -6.58
CA ARG A 22 14.65 -4.13 -5.35
C ARG A 22 14.09 -4.87 -4.13
N VAL A 23 14.98 -5.33 -3.26
CA VAL A 23 14.66 -5.80 -1.92
C VAL A 23 14.33 -4.56 -1.08
N THR A 24 13.27 -4.61 -0.29
CA THR A 24 12.85 -3.51 0.58
C THR A 24 12.37 -4.11 1.87
N GLU A 25 12.81 -3.55 2.99
CA GLU A 25 12.53 -4.08 4.33
C GLU A 25 11.02 -4.17 4.61
N ASN A 26 10.24 -3.22 4.09
CA ASN A 26 8.81 -3.20 4.28
C ASN A 26 8.11 -2.69 3.03
N ILE A 27 7.54 -3.60 2.22
CA ILE A 27 6.46 -3.21 1.31
C ILE A 27 5.27 -2.95 2.22
N ASN A 28 5.05 -1.69 2.59
CA ASN A 28 3.95 -1.28 3.46
C ASN A 28 2.66 -1.00 2.68
N LYS A 29 2.78 -0.62 1.40
CA LYS A 29 1.64 -0.33 0.54
C LYS A 29 1.90 -0.77 -0.89
N TYR A 30 0.90 -1.37 -1.53
CA TYR A 30 0.90 -1.71 -2.95
C TYR A 30 -0.39 -1.18 -3.58
N LEU A 31 -0.27 -0.43 -4.68
CA LEU A 31 -1.38 0.26 -5.35
C LEU A 31 -2.24 1.12 -4.39
N GLY A 32 -1.58 1.66 -3.36
CA GLY A 32 -2.22 2.46 -2.32
C GLY A 32 -2.99 1.67 -1.25
N MET A 33 -2.92 0.33 -1.24
CA MET A 33 -3.49 -0.52 -0.19
C MET A 33 -2.40 -1.07 0.73
N PRO A 34 -2.66 -1.26 2.04
CA PRO A 34 -1.76 -2.01 2.91
C PRO A 34 -1.52 -3.41 2.36
N THR A 35 -0.26 -3.79 2.19
CA THR A 35 0.18 -5.09 1.67
C THR A 35 0.20 -6.18 2.71
N GLN A 36 0.43 -5.81 3.97
CA GLN A 36 0.37 -6.73 5.09
C GLN A 36 -1.02 -6.64 5.72
N ILE A 37 -1.83 -7.66 5.47
CA ILE A 37 -3.10 -7.86 6.16
C ILE A 37 -2.77 -8.69 7.40
N GLY A 38 -2.73 -8.05 8.56
CA GLY A 38 -2.55 -8.75 9.83
C GLY A 38 -3.72 -9.68 10.15
N ARG A 39 -3.69 -10.34 11.32
CA ARG A 39 -4.76 -11.27 11.75
C ARG A 39 -6.16 -10.62 11.79
N SER A 40 -6.21 -9.31 12.03
CA SER A 40 -7.45 -8.54 12.00
C SER A 40 -7.61 -7.78 10.69
N LYS A 41 -8.75 -7.98 10.03
CA LYS A 41 -9.15 -7.23 8.82
C LYS A 41 -9.62 -5.81 9.15
N HIS A 42 -9.73 -5.44 10.43
CA HIS A 42 -10.26 -4.15 10.87
C HIS A 42 -9.50 -2.97 10.24
N GLN A 43 -8.16 -3.05 10.20
CA GLN A 43 -7.33 -2.00 9.61
C GLN A 43 -7.57 -1.85 8.09
N VAL A 44 -7.78 -2.96 7.38
CA VAL A 44 -8.07 -2.96 5.94
C VAL A 44 -9.45 -2.37 5.68
N PHE A 45 -10.47 -2.80 6.44
CA PHE A 45 -11.82 -2.25 6.31
C PHE A 45 -11.88 -0.76 6.65
N LYS A 46 -11.20 -0.34 7.72
CA LYS A 46 -11.07 1.08 8.06
C LYS A 46 -10.43 1.89 6.93
N PHE A 47 -9.34 1.38 6.35
CA PHE A 47 -8.70 2.02 5.20
C PHE A 47 -9.65 2.18 4.01
N ILE A 48 -10.42 1.14 3.68
CA ILE A 48 -11.42 1.19 2.60
C ILE A 48 -12.50 2.22 2.91
N MET A 49 -13.05 2.19 4.12
CA MET A 49 -14.09 3.13 4.55
C MET A 49 -13.61 4.57 4.49
N ASP A 50 -12.41 4.87 5.00
CA ASP A 50 -11.82 6.20 4.94
C ASP A 50 -11.64 6.68 3.49
N ARG A 51 -11.26 5.79 2.57
CA ARG A 51 -11.12 6.11 1.13
C ARG A 51 -12.46 6.42 0.48
N VAL A 52 -13.51 5.65 0.78
CA VAL A 52 -14.88 5.88 0.29
C VAL A 52 -15.41 7.21 0.84
N TRP A 53 -15.27 7.45 2.14
CA TRP A 53 -15.67 8.71 2.76
C TRP A 53 -14.98 9.92 2.14
N ASN A 54 -13.67 9.83 1.90
CA ASN A 54 -12.92 10.90 1.24
C ASN A 54 -13.40 11.15 -0.19
N LYS A 55 -13.81 10.12 -0.94
CA LYS A 55 -14.39 10.29 -2.28
C LYS A 55 -15.76 10.95 -2.21
N LEU A 56 -16.62 10.53 -1.28
CA LEU A 56 -17.95 11.12 -1.06
C LEU A 56 -17.85 12.61 -0.67
N LYS A 57 -16.94 12.95 0.27
CA LYS A 57 -16.67 14.36 0.65
C LYS A 57 -16.21 15.19 -0.55
N LYS A 58 -15.21 14.69 -1.29
CA LYS A 58 -14.73 15.34 -2.52
C LYS A 58 -15.83 15.50 -3.57
N TRP A 59 -16.77 14.56 -3.69
CA TRP A 59 -17.89 14.68 -4.62
C TRP A 59 -18.90 15.74 -4.20
N LYS A 60 -19.17 15.89 -2.89
CA LYS A 60 -19.98 16.99 -2.35
C LYS A 60 -19.33 18.34 -2.67
N GLU A 61 -18.02 18.45 -2.50
CA GLU A 61 -17.24 19.67 -2.77
C GLU A 61 -17.13 19.99 -4.27
N LYS A 62 -17.08 18.97 -5.14
CA LYS A 62 -16.94 19.14 -6.60
C LYS A 62 -18.21 19.67 -7.29
N LYS A 63 -19.31 19.86 -6.57
CA LYS A 63 -20.54 20.46 -7.13
C LYS A 63 -20.51 21.99 -7.27
N LEU A 64 -19.42 22.67 -6.90
CA LEU A 64 -19.38 24.14 -6.96
C LEU A 64 -18.04 24.68 -7.46
N SER A 65 -17.58 24.25 -8.62
CA SER A 65 -16.96 25.22 -9.52
C SER A 65 -18.09 25.78 -10.38
N PHE A 66 -18.46 27.02 -10.16
CA PHE A 66 -19.20 27.81 -11.14
C PHE A 66 -18.35 27.88 -12.40
N ALA A 67 -18.48 26.88 -13.27
CA ALA A 67 -17.78 26.81 -14.53
C ALA A 67 -18.49 27.75 -15.51
N GLY A 68 -18.13 29.03 -15.43
CA GLY A 68 -18.21 30.02 -16.50
C GLY A 68 -19.60 30.36 -17.05
N LYS A 69 -20.18 31.45 -16.53
CA LYS A 69 -20.62 32.63 -17.30
C LYS A 69 -20.85 33.81 -16.37
#